data_AF-A0A965CAV9-F1
#
_entry.id   AF-A0A965CAV9-F1
#
_cell.length_a   1.000
_cell.length_b   1.000
_cell.length_c   1.000
_cell.angle_alpha   90.00
_cell.angle_beta   90.00
_cell.angle_gamma   90.00
#
_symmetry.space_group_name_H-M   'P 1'
#
loop_
_entity.id
_entity.type
_entity.pdbx_description
1 polymer ?
#
loop_
_entity_poly.entity_id
_entity_poly.type
_entity_poly.pdbx_seq_one_letter_code
_entity_poly.pdbx_strand_id
1 'polypeptide(L)'
;MRGFRPLNAWKQLFTGEGLAEPIAEGMAGTAAKAMDRARLLAEGTLGIPPEIMFRLLQLGDAPARRMAQARLLTEARQLEGLKGEALRRAVKYPTQLEADKVASEVAEAVYQQDTKLSRGIQYLAELAPKYLEKIPGVGRPLAGVARTATTAVLPYQKTPTNVIDEILQYSIPEYSFIRGLAEQGQGNFRQAKLQFAKSIVGYAIGNIADILSKAGVITDEMPKSDKARDVQFQAAPSKMINIDGVKRFLQTGSRQEMESGDSLRSLERMGVVGAIMSTRNAANQASEGGTGSIGEAWGATLPETLKFGFNQSFLRNMNSLLGTISRGEAKDMDAWLANYYGALSAAVLPNQLTSVSRYMSENMPDKIQVKDIEGGDFGTKSYNIFKEVVKRKWPGSAEDLPSRINVWGEPVPQTPEGVDPFIYNFIDPTRPRKVTYDDVTLAVYDLYKKTGKTEGIPQIPDRDLQVLKRRTGQRARFRLDPTLYEEYASAVGKANRQVAEQLLGDKRFRRLIPEEQVKTLSNAYNKASKTARENFIRKNQRSIEFGQEL
;
A
#
# COMPACT_ATOMS: atom_id res chain seq x y z
N MET A 1 21.31 32.04 8.93
CA MET A 1 21.52 30.60 8.67
C MET A 1 20.51 30.11 7.62
N ARG A 2 20.95 29.68 6.44
CA ARG A 2 20.07 29.28 5.31
C ARG A 2 19.39 27.90 5.48
N GLY A 3 19.79 27.10 6.46
CA GLY A 3 19.32 25.72 6.67
C GLY A 3 17.92 25.54 7.27
N PHE A 4 17.31 26.58 7.86
CA PHE A 4 15.97 26.50 8.49
C PHE A 4 14.86 27.18 7.67
N ARG A 5 15.18 27.71 6.48
CA ARG A 5 14.20 28.32 5.56
C ARG A 5 13.00 27.41 5.24
N PRO A 6 13.18 26.09 5.01
CA PRO A 6 12.06 25.21 4.71
C PRO A 6 11.10 25.07 5.90
N LEU A 7 11.62 24.90 7.11
CA LEU A 7 10.81 24.81 8.34
C LEU A 7 10.08 26.12 8.65
N ASN A 8 10.68 27.26 8.35
CA ASN A 8 10.01 28.56 8.46
C ASN A 8 8.94 28.75 7.39
N ALA A 9 9.18 28.32 6.15
CA ALA A 9 8.17 28.32 5.09
C ALA A 9 6.98 27.40 5.43
N TRP A 10 7.25 26.24 6.04
CA TRP A 10 6.21 25.35 6.58
C TRP A 10 5.42 26.02 7.72
N LYS A 11 6.11 26.64 8.69
CA LYS A 11 5.45 27.35 9.79
C LYS A 11 4.53 28.44 9.25
N GLN A 12 5.01 29.27 8.32
CA GLN A 12 4.23 30.35 7.70
C GLN A 12 3.03 29.81 6.89
N LEU A 13 3.22 28.70 6.18
CA LEU A 13 2.15 28.03 5.42
C LEU A 13 1.02 27.49 6.32
N PHE A 14 1.35 26.97 7.51
CA PHE A 14 0.38 26.36 8.44
C PHE A 14 -0.27 27.35 9.41
N THR A 15 0.49 28.33 9.89
CA THR A 15 -0.02 29.31 10.87
C THR A 15 -0.66 30.51 10.20
N GLY A 16 -0.35 30.76 8.92
CA GLY A 16 -0.74 31.98 8.21
C GLY A 16 0.01 33.23 8.68
N GLU A 17 0.83 33.13 9.73
CA GLU A 17 1.66 34.23 10.25
C GLU A 17 2.77 34.54 9.23
N GLY A 18 2.77 35.77 8.69
CA GLY A 18 3.79 36.22 7.74
C GLY A 18 3.54 35.86 6.28
N LEU A 19 2.31 35.44 5.91
CA LEU A 19 1.87 35.45 4.50
C LEU A 19 1.94 36.88 3.96
N ALA A 20 2.36 37.05 2.70
CA ALA A 20 2.37 38.36 2.08
C ALA A 20 0.93 38.93 2.06
N GLU A 21 0.73 40.07 2.71
CA GLU A 21 -0.53 40.79 2.63
C GLU A 21 -0.65 41.38 1.21
N PRO A 22 -1.68 40.99 0.44
CA PRO A 22 -1.82 41.48 -0.92
C PRO A 22 -2.14 42.97 -0.88
N ILE A 23 -1.34 43.77 -1.59
CA ILE A 23 -1.54 45.22 -1.74
C ILE A 23 -2.80 45.52 -2.60
N ALA A 24 -3.36 44.51 -3.28
CA ALA A 24 -4.54 44.61 -4.13
C ALA A 24 -5.75 43.85 -3.53
N GLU A 25 -6.92 44.50 -3.54
CA GLU A 25 -8.19 43.89 -3.12
C GLU A 25 -8.92 43.17 -4.27
N GLY A 26 -9.81 42.23 -3.94
CA GLY A 26 -10.59 41.45 -4.91
C GLY A 26 -9.87 40.21 -5.46
N MET A 27 -10.28 39.71 -6.64
CA MET A 27 -9.74 38.47 -7.24
C MET A 27 -8.22 38.45 -7.42
N ALA A 28 -7.61 39.63 -7.62
CA ALA A 28 -6.15 39.78 -7.73
C ALA A 28 -5.42 39.50 -6.40
N GLY A 29 -6.00 39.91 -5.27
CA GLY A 29 -5.48 39.62 -3.93
C GLY A 29 -5.60 38.14 -3.55
N THR A 30 -6.68 37.49 -3.97
CA THR A 30 -6.87 36.04 -3.79
C THR A 30 -5.84 35.24 -4.61
N ALA A 31 -5.58 35.64 -5.85
CA ALA A 31 -4.56 35.04 -6.71
C ALA A 31 -3.13 35.24 -6.16
N ALA A 32 -2.83 36.43 -5.61
CA ALA A 32 -1.54 36.70 -4.98
C ALA A 32 -1.31 35.84 -3.72
N LYS A 33 -2.33 35.67 -2.87
CA LYS A 33 -2.28 34.74 -1.72
C LYS A 33 -2.10 33.28 -2.15
N ALA A 34 -2.75 32.87 -3.24
CA ALA A 34 -2.57 31.53 -3.81
C ALA A 34 -1.15 31.32 -4.34
N MET A 35 -0.59 32.31 -5.04
CA MET A 35 0.79 32.28 -5.54
C MET A 35 1.83 32.29 -4.41
N ASP A 36 1.62 33.05 -3.33
CA ASP A 36 2.55 33.05 -2.19
C ASP A 36 2.48 31.75 -1.39
N ARG A 37 1.29 31.13 -1.25
CA ARG A 37 1.17 29.77 -0.71
C ARG A 37 1.82 28.72 -1.60
N ALA A 38 1.70 28.85 -2.93
CA ALA A 38 2.41 27.98 -3.87
C ALA A 38 3.94 28.17 -3.79
N ARG A 39 4.41 29.41 -3.59
CA ARG A 39 5.82 29.73 -3.36
C ARG A 39 6.33 29.13 -2.05
N LEU A 40 5.62 29.34 -0.94
CA LEU A 40 5.99 28.80 0.38
C LEU A 40 5.93 27.27 0.41
N LEU A 41 4.97 26.67 -0.31
CA LEU A 41 4.95 25.24 -0.53
C LEU A 41 6.17 24.80 -1.35
N ALA A 42 6.51 25.49 -2.44
CA ALA A 42 7.73 25.21 -3.20
C ALA A 42 9.00 25.38 -2.33
N GLU A 43 9.09 26.40 -1.48
CA GLU A 43 10.24 26.62 -0.59
C GLU A 43 10.30 25.64 0.58
N GLY A 44 9.16 25.22 1.14
CA GLY A 44 9.08 24.21 2.19
C GLY A 44 9.29 22.78 1.69
N THR A 45 8.78 22.47 0.49
CA THR A 45 8.85 21.13 -0.13
C THR A 45 10.10 20.91 -0.97
N LEU A 46 10.59 21.92 -1.69
CA LEU A 46 11.76 21.84 -2.57
C LEU A 46 13.03 22.42 -1.93
N GLY A 47 12.90 23.16 -0.81
CA GLY A 47 14.02 23.80 -0.14
C GLY A 47 14.72 22.93 0.90
N ILE A 48 14.22 21.72 1.22
CA ILE A 48 15.01 20.73 1.97
C ILE A 48 16.07 20.22 0.99
N PRO A 49 17.35 20.60 1.15
CA PRO A 49 18.39 20.11 0.26
C PRO A 49 18.40 18.59 0.36
N PRO A 50 18.48 17.87 -0.77
CA PRO A 50 18.68 16.42 -0.77
C PRO A 50 19.78 16.01 0.23
N GLU A 51 20.83 16.82 0.41
CA GLU A 51 21.88 16.65 1.41
C GLU A 51 21.39 16.55 2.86
N ILE A 52 20.36 17.28 3.29
CA ILE A 52 19.83 17.20 4.67
C ILE A 52 19.05 15.91 4.84
N MET A 53 18.24 15.52 3.84
CA MET A 53 17.59 14.22 3.81
C MET A 53 18.64 13.11 3.82
N PHE A 54 19.62 13.14 2.91
CA PHE A 54 20.72 12.17 2.85
C PHE A 54 21.54 12.10 4.14
N ARG A 55 21.75 13.21 4.86
CA ARG A 55 22.46 13.21 6.17
C ARG A 55 21.63 12.61 7.29
N LEU A 56 20.34 12.96 7.41
CA LEU A 56 19.42 12.38 8.41
C LEU A 56 19.22 10.88 8.16
N LEU A 57 19.23 10.49 6.90
CA LEU A 57 19.08 9.11 6.43
C LEU A 57 20.36 8.28 6.64
N GLN A 58 21.54 8.82 6.33
CA GLN A 58 22.84 8.20 6.67
C GLN A 58 23.03 8.03 8.18
N LEU A 59 22.48 8.94 8.99
CA LEU A 59 22.45 8.81 10.46
C LEU A 59 21.60 7.62 10.92
N GLY A 60 20.52 7.28 10.23
CA GLY A 60 19.65 6.14 10.54
C GLY A 60 20.26 4.78 10.23
N ASP A 61 21.04 4.67 9.14
CA ASP A 61 21.68 3.40 8.73
C ASP A 61 23.04 3.15 9.39
N ALA A 62 23.66 4.18 9.96
CA ALA A 62 24.98 4.08 10.58
C ALA A 62 25.06 3.02 11.70
N PRO A 63 24.06 2.85 12.59
CA PRO A 63 24.05 1.78 13.58
C PRO A 63 24.05 0.38 12.93
N ALA A 64 23.19 0.14 11.94
CA ALA A 64 23.08 -1.16 11.27
C ALA A 64 24.35 -1.51 10.48
N ARG A 65 24.91 -0.54 9.74
CA ARG A 65 26.16 -0.71 9.00
C ARG A 65 27.34 -0.98 9.94
N ARG A 66 27.43 -0.27 11.08
CA ARG A 66 28.45 -0.53 12.10
C ARG A 66 28.28 -1.90 12.75
N MET A 67 27.05 -2.36 13.01
CA MET A 67 26.80 -3.70 13.54
C MET A 67 27.19 -4.79 12.54
N ALA A 68 26.85 -4.64 11.27
CA ALA A 68 27.24 -5.58 10.21
C ALA A 68 28.77 -5.62 10.03
N GLN A 69 29.42 -4.45 10.00
CA GLN A 69 30.87 -4.33 9.96
C GLN A 69 31.53 -4.98 11.18
N ALA A 70 31.02 -4.71 12.38
CA ALA A 70 31.54 -5.32 13.60
C ALA A 70 31.40 -6.84 13.58
N ARG A 71 30.26 -7.37 13.10
CA ARG A 71 30.03 -8.83 12.97
C ARG A 71 31.02 -9.48 12.00
N LEU A 72 31.17 -8.93 10.80
CA LEU A 72 32.05 -9.50 9.76
C LEU A 72 33.53 -9.39 10.14
N LEU A 73 33.93 -8.28 10.75
CA LEU A 73 35.27 -8.15 11.34
C LEU A 73 35.47 -9.14 12.48
N THR A 74 34.46 -9.34 13.35
CA THR A 74 34.56 -10.31 14.44
C THR A 74 34.76 -11.73 13.89
N GLU A 75 34.00 -12.13 12.87
CA GLU A 75 34.14 -13.44 12.21
C GLU A 75 35.54 -13.60 11.60
N ALA A 76 36.01 -12.61 10.82
CA ALA A 76 37.32 -12.65 10.21
C ALA A 76 38.45 -12.74 11.25
N ARG A 77 38.38 -11.95 12.32
CA ARG A 77 39.39 -11.95 13.40
C ARG A 77 39.36 -13.21 14.27
N GLN A 78 38.19 -13.79 14.47
CA GLN A 78 38.07 -15.08 15.15
C GLN A 78 38.70 -16.21 14.32
N LEU A 79 38.54 -16.18 12.99
CA LEU A 79 39.20 -17.12 12.08
C LEU A 79 40.74 -16.93 12.08
N GLU A 80 41.23 -15.73 12.34
CA GLU A 80 42.66 -15.43 12.59
C GLU A 80 43.13 -15.85 14.00
N GLY A 81 42.25 -16.38 14.85
CA GLY A 81 42.57 -16.87 16.19
C GLY A 81 42.54 -15.83 17.32
N LEU A 82 42.12 -14.58 17.04
CA LEU A 82 42.01 -13.53 18.05
C LEU A 82 40.85 -13.80 19.03
N LYS A 83 41.12 -13.61 20.33
CA LYS A 83 40.15 -13.82 21.42
C LYS A 83 40.15 -12.64 22.41
N GLY A 84 39.10 -12.54 23.23
CA GLY A 84 39.03 -11.61 24.36
C GLY A 84 39.15 -10.13 23.99
N GLU A 85 39.98 -9.37 24.72
CA GLU A 85 40.16 -7.93 24.51
C GLU A 85 40.86 -7.59 23.18
N ALA A 86 41.75 -8.46 22.70
CA ALA A 86 42.44 -8.28 21.42
C ALA A 86 41.44 -8.28 20.25
N LEU A 87 40.46 -9.21 20.29
CA LEU A 87 39.36 -9.25 19.35
C LEU A 87 38.49 -7.98 19.42
N ARG A 88 38.09 -7.56 20.63
CA ARG A 88 37.28 -6.34 20.81
C ARG A 88 37.99 -5.09 20.28
N ARG A 89 39.29 -4.97 20.51
CA ARG A 89 40.09 -3.83 20.05
C ARG A 89 40.23 -3.81 18.53
N ALA A 90 40.51 -4.97 17.93
CA ALA A 90 40.64 -5.12 16.47
C ALA A 90 39.32 -4.85 15.72
N VAL A 91 38.18 -5.18 16.33
CA VAL A 91 36.84 -4.92 15.76
C VAL A 91 36.40 -3.47 15.95
N LYS A 92 36.74 -2.84 17.09
CA LYS A 92 36.35 -1.46 17.40
C LYS A 92 37.16 -0.43 16.62
N TYR A 93 38.41 -0.74 16.28
CA TYR A 93 39.33 0.14 15.54
C TYR A 93 40.01 -0.61 14.38
N PRO A 94 39.27 -0.99 13.33
CA PRO A 94 39.86 -1.64 12.16
C PRO A 94 40.71 -0.66 11.36
N THR A 95 41.75 -1.17 10.69
CA THR A 95 42.48 -0.38 9.69
C THR A 95 41.62 -0.18 8.43
N GLN A 96 41.94 0.83 7.61
CA GLN A 96 41.22 1.06 6.34
C GLN A 96 41.23 -0.17 5.43
N LEU A 97 42.39 -0.82 5.27
CA LEU A 97 42.52 -2.03 4.46
C LEU A 97 41.62 -3.18 4.94
N GLU A 98 41.39 -3.30 6.24
CA GLU A 98 40.52 -4.32 6.82
C GLU A 98 39.05 -3.95 6.68
N ALA A 99 38.71 -2.67 6.82
CA ALA A 99 37.38 -2.16 6.54
C ALA A 99 36.99 -2.35 5.07
N ASP A 100 37.92 -2.12 4.14
CA ASP A 100 37.72 -2.27 2.70
C ASP A 100 37.50 -3.74 2.30
N LYS A 101 38.22 -4.68 2.93
CA LYS A 101 38.04 -6.13 2.71
C LYS A 101 36.63 -6.62 3.03
N VAL A 102 35.97 -6.02 4.02
CA VAL A 102 34.59 -6.39 4.41
C VAL A 102 33.54 -5.44 3.83
N ALA A 103 33.94 -4.34 3.17
CA ALA A 103 33.02 -3.27 2.78
C ALA A 103 31.91 -3.73 1.84
N SER A 104 32.23 -4.64 0.90
CA SER A 104 31.25 -5.21 -0.04
C SER A 104 30.22 -6.08 0.69
N GLU A 105 30.65 -6.94 1.61
CA GLU A 105 29.77 -7.79 2.41
C GLU A 105 28.95 -6.98 3.44
N VAL A 106 29.55 -5.94 4.02
CA VAL A 106 28.84 -4.99 4.89
C VAL A 106 27.75 -4.27 4.10
N ALA A 107 28.08 -3.81 2.89
CA ALA A 107 27.10 -3.18 2.00
C ALA A 107 25.97 -4.15 1.66
N GLU A 108 26.26 -5.41 1.34
CA GLU A 108 25.24 -6.43 1.09
C GLU A 108 24.35 -6.71 2.31
N ALA A 109 24.94 -6.81 3.51
CA ALA A 109 24.23 -7.05 4.75
C ALA A 109 23.26 -5.92 5.15
N VAL A 110 23.48 -4.69 4.64
CA VAL A 110 22.57 -3.56 4.79
C VAL A 110 21.85 -3.17 3.49
N TYR A 111 21.85 -4.08 2.51
CA TYR A 111 21.19 -3.92 1.22
C TYR A 111 21.70 -2.74 0.37
N GLN A 112 22.92 -2.26 0.56
CA GLN A 112 23.49 -1.10 -0.16
C GLN A 112 24.38 -1.46 -1.37
N GLN A 113 24.42 -2.72 -1.78
CA GLN A 113 25.16 -3.21 -2.95
C GLN A 113 24.63 -2.67 -4.29
N ASP A 114 25.42 -2.74 -5.36
CA ASP A 114 24.94 -2.43 -6.72
C ASP A 114 24.44 -3.70 -7.43
N THR A 115 23.13 -3.79 -7.66
CA THR A 115 22.50 -4.91 -8.39
C THR A 115 22.14 -4.51 -9.83
N LYS A 116 21.79 -5.49 -10.66
CA LYS A 116 21.24 -5.22 -12.00
C LYS A 116 19.88 -4.50 -11.90
N LEU A 117 19.07 -4.88 -10.91
CA LEU A 117 17.77 -4.25 -10.66
C LEU A 117 17.93 -2.80 -10.19
N SER A 118 18.89 -2.50 -9.29
CA SER A 118 19.14 -1.12 -8.82
C SER A 118 19.56 -0.19 -9.95
N ARG A 119 20.38 -0.70 -10.89
CA ARG A 119 20.78 0.03 -12.11
C ARG A 119 19.62 0.27 -13.09
N GLY A 120 18.72 -0.71 -13.27
CA GLY A 120 17.54 -0.55 -14.12
C GLY A 120 16.57 0.50 -13.56
N ILE A 121 16.38 0.53 -12.24
CA ILE A 121 15.55 1.52 -11.56
C ILE A 121 16.20 2.92 -11.59
N GLN A 122 17.52 3.01 -11.45
CA GLN A 122 18.30 4.24 -11.67
C GLN A 122 18.04 4.85 -13.04
N TYR A 123 18.14 4.02 -14.08
CA TYR A 123 17.87 4.44 -15.44
C TYR A 123 16.43 4.94 -15.63
N LEU A 124 15.43 4.23 -15.10
CA LEU A 124 14.03 4.66 -15.18
C LEU A 124 13.76 5.97 -14.41
N ALA A 125 14.42 6.15 -13.27
CA ALA A 125 14.34 7.38 -12.49
C ALA A 125 14.91 8.60 -13.24
N GLU A 126 16.02 8.42 -13.97
CA GLU A 126 16.61 9.45 -14.82
C GLU A 126 15.72 9.80 -16.02
N LEU A 127 14.93 8.84 -16.50
CA LEU A 127 13.97 9.03 -17.59
C LEU A 127 12.64 9.64 -17.14
N ALA A 128 12.21 9.39 -15.90
CA ALA A 128 10.92 9.82 -15.34
C ALA A 128 10.58 11.30 -15.61
N PRO A 129 11.50 12.27 -15.38
CA PRO A 129 11.30 13.66 -15.75
C PRO A 129 10.82 13.91 -17.19
N LYS A 130 11.47 13.24 -18.16
CA LYS A 130 11.23 13.45 -19.59
C LYS A 130 9.89 12.87 -20.04
N TYR A 131 9.35 11.88 -19.33
CA TYR A 131 8.05 11.28 -19.62
C TYR A 131 6.91 12.05 -18.94
N LEU A 132 7.11 12.50 -17.69
CA LEU A 132 6.13 13.33 -16.98
C LEU A 132 5.89 14.67 -17.71
N GLU A 133 6.92 15.22 -18.35
CA GLU A 133 6.86 16.40 -19.25
C GLU A 133 5.87 16.27 -20.40
N LYS A 134 5.57 15.03 -20.84
CA LYS A 134 4.72 14.76 -22.01
C LYS A 134 3.25 14.54 -21.66
N ILE A 135 2.90 14.49 -20.37
CA ILE A 135 1.52 14.28 -19.93
C ILE A 135 0.70 15.57 -20.16
N PRO A 136 -0.44 15.52 -20.86
CA PRO A 136 -1.31 16.67 -21.08
C PRO A 136 -1.77 17.28 -19.74
N GLY A 137 -1.67 18.61 -19.60
CA GLY A 137 -2.00 19.33 -18.37
C GLY A 137 -0.85 19.50 -17.37
N VAL A 138 0.34 18.94 -17.66
CA VAL A 138 1.51 19.01 -16.78
C VAL A 138 2.42 20.21 -17.13
N GLY A 139 2.79 20.45 -18.39
CA GLY A 139 3.56 21.67 -18.74
C GLY A 139 4.97 21.78 -18.11
N ARG A 140 5.76 22.76 -18.55
CA ARG A 140 7.20 22.91 -18.21
C ARG A 140 7.54 23.22 -16.74
N PRO A 141 6.73 23.95 -15.95
CA PRO A 141 7.02 24.18 -14.53
C PRO A 141 6.91 22.89 -13.70
N LEU A 142 5.94 22.03 -14.03
CA LEU A 142 5.71 20.75 -13.35
C LEU A 142 6.78 19.72 -13.64
N ALA A 143 7.42 19.79 -14.79
CA ALA A 143 8.60 19.02 -15.12
C ALA A 143 9.78 19.26 -14.17
N GLY A 144 10.01 20.53 -13.80
CA GLY A 144 11.03 20.91 -12.83
C GLY A 144 10.72 20.41 -11.42
N VAL A 145 9.46 20.48 -11.01
CA VAL A 145 8.97 19.93 -9.74
C VAL A 145 9.05 18.41 -9.73
N ALA A 146 8.69 17.75 -10.84
CA ALA A 146 8.82 16.32 -11.02
C ALA A 146 10.28 15.88 -10.93
N ARG A 147 11.23 16.60 -11.54
CA ARG A 147 12.69 16.33 -11.43
C ARG A 147 13.20 16.38 -10.00
N THR A 148 12.80 17.39 -9.22
CA THR A 148 13.22 17.54 -7.83
C THR A 148 12.50 16.52 -6.93
N ALA A 149 11.21 16.26 -7.16
CA ALA A 149 10.44 15.25 -6.43
C ALA A 149 10.92 13.83 -6.72
N THR A 150 11.24 13.47 -7.97
CA THR A 150 11.84 12.17 -8.29
C THR A 150 13.17 12.01 -7.57
N THR A 151 14.01 13.04 -7.56
CA THR A 151 15.31 12.99 -6.85
C THR A 151 15.14 12.92 -5.32
N ALA A 152 14.14 13.59 -4.75
CA ALA A 152 13.86 13.60 -3.31
C ALA A 152 13.09 12.37 -2.78
N VAL A 153 12.40 11.63 -3.65
CA VAL A 153 11.66 10.38 -3.34
C VAL A 153 12.50 9.13 -3.58
N LEU A 154 13.63 9.28 -4.26
CA LEU A 154 14.57 8.20 -4.52
C LEU A 154 15.83 8.21 -3.62
N PRO A 155 15.84 8.70 -2.37
CA PRO A 155 16.93 8.34 -1.49
C PRO A 155 16.84 6.82 -1.27
N TYR A 156 17.96 6.14 -1.50
CA TYR A 156 18.09 4.68 -1.53
C TYR A 156 17.42 4.01 -2.73
N GLN A 157 17.97 4.12 -3.93
CA GLN A 157 17.63 3.12 -4.95
C GLN A 157 18.19 1.75 -4.58
N LYS A 158 19.31 1.68 -3.85
CA LYS A 158 20.00 0.41 -3.57
C LYS A 158 19.26 -0.43 -2.52
N THR A 159 19.06 0.06 -1.29
CA THR A 159 18.41 -0.69 -0.18
C THR A 159 17.05 -1.29 -0.53
N PRO A 160 16.05 -0.53 -0.99
CA PRO A 160 14.74 -1.05 -1.37
C PRO A 160 14.81 -2.03 -2.53
N THR A 161 15.62 -1.75 -3.54
CA THR A 161 15.74 -2.61 -4.71
C THR A 161 16.48 -3.90 -4.39
N ASN A 162 17.46 -3.84 -3.51
CA ASN A 162 18.20 -5.01 -3.05
C ASN A 162 17.39 -5.84 -2.06
N VAL A 163 16.47 -5.25 -1.30
CA VAL A 163 15.45 -6.00 -0.55
C VAL A 163 14.52 -6.75 -1.52
N ILE A 164 14.11 -6.14 -2.64
CA ILE A 164 13.35 -6.85 -3.68
C ILE A 164 14.20 -7.97 -4.29
N ASP A 165 15.45 -7.68 -4.64
CA ASP A 165 16.40 -8.67 -5.20
C ASP A 165 16.64 -9.83 -4.23
N GLU A 166 16.71 -9.56 -2.92
CA GLU A 166 16.81 -10.58 -1.87
C GLU A 166 15.52 -11.41 -1.80
N ILE A 167 14.36 -10.79 -1.81
CA ILE A 167 13.08 -11.50 -1.85
C ILE A 167 13.00 -12.37 -3.10
N LEU A 168 13.40 -11.88 -4.27
CA LEU A 168 13.45 -12.64 -5.52
C LEU A 168 14.39 -13.85 -5.41
N GLN A 169 15.56 -13.67 -4.79
CA GLN A 169 16.51 -14.76 -4.54
C GLN A 169 15.90 -15.89 -3.71
N TYR A 170 15.11 -15.58 -2.68
CA TYR A 170 14.49 -16.62 -1.86
C TYR A 170 13.17 -17.17 -2.46
N SER A 171 12.35 -16.33 -3.06
CA SER A 171 11.06 -16.73 -3.65
C SER A 171 11.22 -17.51 -4.95
N ILE A 172 12.34 -17.31 -5.67
CA ILE A 172 12.68 -18.00 -6.91
C ILE A 172 14.02 -18.73 -6.69
N PRO A 173 14.01 -19.93 -6.08
CA PRO A 173 15.22 -20.66 -5.75
C PRO A 173 16.16 -20.90 -6.93
N GLU A 174 15.62 -21.11 -8.13
CA GLU A 174 16.42 -21.36 -9.33
C GLU A 174 17.15 -20.08 -9.78
N TYR A 175 16.60 -18.88 -9.50
CA TYR A 175 17.27 -17.60 -9.77
C TYR A 175 18.56 -17.49 -8.95
N SER A 176 18.46 -17.80 -7.66
CA SER A 176 19.62 -17.86 -6.77
C SER A 176 20.61 -18.94 -7.18
N PHE A 177 20.13 -20.12 -7.60
CA PHE A 177 21.02 -21.20 -8.04
C PHE A 177 21.85 -20.81 -9.27
N ILE A 178 21.20 -20.24 -10.30
CA ILE A 178 21.88 -19.74 -11.52
C ILE A 178 22.88 -18.63 -11.15
N ARG A 179 22.49 -17.72 -10.26
CA ARG A 179 23.40 -16.67 -9.78
C ARG A 179 24.59 -17.26 -9.04
N GLY A 180 24.40 -18.29 -8.23
CA GLY A 180 25.47 -19.01 -7.55
C GLY A 180 26.48 -19.64 -8.51
N LEU A 181 26.01 -20.24 -9.60
CA LEU A 181 26.88 -20.76 -10.67
C LEU A 181 27.69 -19.64 -11.35
N ALA A 182 27.07 -18.49 -11.61
CA ALA A 182 27.75 -17.34 -12.22
C ALA A 182 28.83 -16.76 -11.29
N GLU A 183 28.53 -16.61 -9.99
CA GLU A 183 29.50 -16.15 -8.99
C GLU A 183 30.66 -17.14 -8.83
N GLN A 184 30.38 -18.44 -8.86
CA GLN A 184 31.40 -19.49 -8.83
C GLN A 184 32.32 -19.41 -10.06
N GLY A 185 31.76 -19.20 -11.25
CA GLY A 185 32.53 -19.01 -12.49
C GLY A 185 33.42 -17.77 -12.49
N GLN A 186 33.06 -16.75 -11.70
CA GLN A 186 33.86 -15.53 -11.50
C GLN A 186 34.88 -15.65 -10.37
N GLY A 187 34.99 -16.82 -9.71
CA GLY A 187 35.89 -17.04 -8.58
C GLY A 187 35.38 -16.49 -7.24
N ASN A 188 34.14 -15.98 -7.18
CA ASN A 188 33.53 -15.45 -5.96
C ASN A 188 32.88 -16.57 -5.12
N PHE A 189 33.69 -17.52 -4.64
CA PHE A 189 33.20 -18.73 -3.98
C PHE A 189 32.32 -18.49 -2.74
N ARG A 190 32.58 -17.42 -1.97
CA ARG A 190 31.78 -17.06 -0.79
C ARG A 190 30.38 -16.60 -1.21
N GLN A 191 30.27 -15.79 -2.25
CA GLN A 191 29.00 -15.35 -2.82
C GLN A 191 28.23 -16.50 -3.46
N ALA A 192 28.92 -17.38 -4.18
CA ALA A 192 28.32 -18.59 -4.74
C ALA A 192 27.65 -19.45 -3.65
N LYS A 193 28.35 -19.70 -2.53
CA LYS A 193 27.81 -20.44 -1.39
C LYS A 193 26.57 -19.78 -0.78
N LEU A 194 26.59 -18.46 -0.62
CA LEU A 194 25.43 -17.71 -0.11
C LEU A 194 24.23 -17.86 -1.03
N GLN A 195 24.42 -17.72 -2.34
CA GLN A 195 23.36 -17.89 -3.33
C GLN A 195 22.79 -19.32 -3.35
N PHE A 196 23.64 -20.35 -3.26
CA PHE A 196 23.16 -21.73 -3.13
C PHE A 196 22.39 -21.95 -1.82
N ALA A 197 22.83 -21.36 -0.71
CA ALA A 197 22.08 -21.42 0.55
C ALA A 197 20.70 -20.74 0.43
N LYS A 198 20.62 -19.56 -0.20
CA LYS A 198 19.34 -18.87 -0.47
C LYS A 198 18.40 -19.74 -1.30
N SER A 199 18.92 -20.44 -2.30
CA SER A 199 18.17 -21.40 -3.10
C SER A 199 17.61 -22.56 -2.25
N ILE A 200 18.45 -23.22 -1.46
CA ILE A 200 18.04 -24.35 -0.60
C ILE A 200 16.98 -23.92 0.41
N VAL A 201 17.19 -22.78 1.08
CA VAL A 201 16.23 -22.21 2.04
C VAL A 201 14.93 -21.83 1.35
N GLY A 202 15.01 -21.20 0.17
CA GLY A 202 13.85 -20.86 -0.65
C GLY A 202 13.03 -22.07 -1.05
N TYR A 203 13.66 -23.17 -1.47
CA TYR A 203 12.98 -24.43 -1.76
C TYR A 203 12.28 -25.02 -0.54
N ALA A 204 12.96 -25.04 0.62
CA ALA A 204 12.38 -25.58 1.85
C ALA A 204 11.12 -24.80 2.27
N ILE A 205 11.20 -23.47 2.30
CA ILE A 205 10.06 -22.61 2.65
C ILE A 205 8.99 -22.69 1.56
N GLY A 206 9.37 -22.75 0.29
CA GLY A 206 8.45 -22.88 -0.84
C GLY A 206 7.61 -24.15 -0.77
N ASN A 207 8.22 -25.29 -0.44
CA ASN A 207 7.48 -26.55 -0.25
C ASN A 207 6.50 -26.46 0.93
N ILE A 208 6.89 -25.82 2.04
CA ILE A 208 5.99 -25.58 3.17
C ILE A 208 4.83 -24.68 2.71
N ALA A 209 5.13 -23.61 1.97
CA ALA A 209 4.11 -22.71 1.42
C ALA A 209 3.12 -23.44 0.51
N ASP A 210 3.60 -24.36 -0.34
CA ASP A 210 2.75 -25.14 -1.25
C ASP A 210 1.83 -26.09 -0.47
N ILE A 211 2.33 -26.72 0.60
CA ILE A 211 1.51 -27.56 1.50
C ILE A 211 0.43 -26.70 2.16
N LEU A 212 0.79 -25.56 2.74
CA LEU A 212 -0.14 -24.67 3.43
C LEU A 212 -1.15 -24.02 2.47
N SER A 213 -0.73 -23.68 1.25
CA SER A 213 -1.61 -23.18 0.19
C SER A 213 -2.65 -24.23 -0.19
N LYS A 214 -2.22 -25.48 -0.46
CA LYS A 214 -3.13 -26.60 -0.78
C LYS A 214 -4.07 -26.95 0.38
N ALA A 215 -3.59 -26.78 1.62
CA ALA A 215 -4.39 -26.94 2.82
C ALA A 215 -5.48 -25.86 2.99
N GLY A 216 -5.49 -24.79 2.20
CA GLY A 216 -6.51 -23.74 2.26
C GLY A 216 -6.34 -22.74 3.42
N VAL A 217 -5.20 -22.77 4.11
CA VAL A 217 -4.95 -21.93 5.31
C VAL A 217 -4.32 -20.57 4.98
N ILE A 218 -3.91 -20.35 3.73
CA ILE A 218 -3.44 -19.04 3.25
C ILE A 218 -4.59 -18.36 2.50
N THR A 219 -4.90 -17.11 2.85
CA THR A 219 -5.95 -16.34 2.18
C THR A 219 -5.54 -15.94 0.77
N ASP A 220 -6.51 -15.91 -0.14
CA ASP A 220 -6.31 -15.61 -1.55
C ASP A 220 -5.82 -14.18 -1.81
N GLU A 221 -5.35 -13.97 -3.03
CA GLU A 221 -5.04 -12.62 -3.51
C GLU A 221 -6.28 -11.72 -3.55
N MET A 222 -6.05 -10.41 -3.53
CA MET A 222 -7.13 -9.45 -3.72
C MET A 222 -7.67 -9.55 -5.15
N PRO A 223 -8.99 -9.72 -5.34
CA PRO A 223 -9.59 -9.82 -6.66
C PRO A 223 -9.50 -8.48 -7.39
N LYS A 224 -9.71 -8.49 -8.71
CA LYS A 224 -9.68 -7.25 -9.50
C LYS A 224 -10.88 -6.34 -9.21
N SER A 225 -12.05 -6.92 -8.91
CA SER A 225 -13.29 -6.18 -8.67
C SER A 225 -13.26 -5.45 -7.32
N ASP A 226 -13.61 -4.15 -7.28
CA ASP A 226 -13.63 -3.36 -6.03
C ASP A 226 -14.60 -3.92 -4.98
N LYS A 227 -15.79 -4.35 -5.40
CA LYS A 227 -16.79 -4.97 -4.51
C LYS A 227 -16.32 -6.30 -3.94
N ALA A 228 -15.67 -7.14 -4.75
CA ALA A 228 -15.11 -8.41 -4.29
C ALA A 228 -13.93 -8.18 -3.33
N ARG A 229 -13.11 -7.14 -3.59
CA ARG A 229 -12.04 -6.72 -2.69
C ARG A 229 -12.58 -6.27 -1.34
N ASP A 230 -13.68 -5.54 -1.34
CA ASP A 230 -14.27 -5.03 -0.10
C ASP A 230 -14.89 -6.16 0.74
N VAL A 231 -15.66 -7.06 0.13
CA VAL A 231 -16.18 -8.27 0.81
C VAL A 231 -15.05 -9.14 1.32
N GLN A 232 -14.03 -9.41 0.51
CA GLN A 232 -12.88 -10.21 0.97
C GLN A 232 -12.10 -9.50 2.09
N PHE A 233 -11.95 -8.18 2.02
CA PHE A 233 -11.28 -7.43 3.08
C PHE A 233 -12.00 -7.56 4.43
N GLN A 234 -13.32 -7.71 4.42
CA GLN A 234 -14.13 -7.96 5.62
C GLN A 234 -14.09 -9.44 6.03
N ALA A 235 -14.30 -10.36 5.08
CA ALA A 235 -14.36 -11.80 5.34
C ALA A 235 -13.01 -12.40 5.73
N ALA A 236 -12.05 -12.32 4.80
CA ALA A 236 -10.76 -12.97 4.85
C ALA A 236 -9.71 -12.10 4.12
N PRO A 237 -9.13 -11.10 4.82
CA PRO A 237 -8.15 -10.19 4.23
C PRO A 237 -7.02 -10.93 3.51
N SER A 238 -6.63 -10.47 2.33
CA SER A 238 -5.60 -11.12 1.51
C SER A 238 -4.23 -11.19 2.17
N LYS A 239 -3.41 -12.15 1.73
CA LYS A 239 -2.02 -12.37 2.19
C LYS A 239 -1.91 -12.54 3.72
N MET A 240 -2.86 -13.26 4.29
CA MET A 240 -2.86 -13.72 5.67
C MET A 240 -2.68 -15.24 5.71
N ILE A 241 -2.16 -15.71 6.84
CA ILE A 241 -2.18 -17.12 7.21
C ILE A 241 -3.12 -17.33 8.39
N ASN A 242 -3.99 -18.34 8.27
CA ASN A 242 -4.91 -18.78 9.30
C ASN A 242 -4.19 -19.74 10.25
N ILE A 243 -3.82 -19.26 11.43
CA ILE A 243 -3.04 -20.02 12.41
C ILE A 243 -3.86 -21.15 13.01
N ASP A 244 -5.16 -20.94 13.24
CA ASP A 244 -6.02 -21.96 13.82
C ASP A 244 -6.33 -23.04 12.77
N GLY A 245 -6.53 -22.65 11.52
CA GLY A 245 -6.55 -23.55 10.36
C GLY A 245 -5.25 -24.36 10.22
N VAL A 246 -4.07 -23.76 10.40
CA VAL A 246 -2.78 -24.51 10.38
C VAL A 246 -2.77 -25.58 11.47
N LYS A 247 -3.20 -25.25 12.70
CA LYS A 247 -3.25 -26.24 13.80
C LYS A 247 -4.22 -27.37 13.47
N ARG A 248 -5.41 -27.06 12.93
CA ARG A 248 -6.37 -28.08 12.51
C ARG A 248 -5.83 -28.96 11.38
N PHE A 249 -5.14 -28.38 10.40
CA PHE A 249 -4.48 -29.12 9.33
C PHE A 249 -3.41 -30.09 9.88
N LEU A 250 -2.58 -29.66 10.83
CA LEU A 250 -1.56 -30.51 11.44
C LEU A 250 -2.17 -31.69 12.23
N GLN A 251 -3.37 -31.53 12.76
CA GLN A 251 -4.08 -32.58 13.50
C GLN A 251 -4.84 -33.56 12.59
N THR A 252 -5.44 -33.05 11.51
CA THR A 252 -6.39 -33.81 10.68
C THR A 252 -5.81 -34.25 9.33
N GLY A 253 -4.70 -33.64 8.89
CA GLY A 253 -4.13 -33.82 7.56
C GLY A 253 -5.02 -33.37 6.40
N SER A 254 -6.19 -32.80 6.69
CA SER A 254 -7.23 -32.51 5.71
C SER A 254 -7.30 -31.02 5.38
N ARG A 255 -7.70 -30.68 4.15
CA ARG A 255 -7.92 -29.30 3.73
C ARG A 255 -8.85 -28.58 4.71
N GLN A 256 -8.50 -27.36 5.05
CA GLN A 256 -9.20 -26.54 6.02
C GLN A 256 -9.95 -25.43 5.31
N GLU A 257 -11.18 -25.20 5.75
CA GLU A 257 -11.92 -23.99 5.45
C GLU A 257 -11.68 -22.96 6.56
N MET A 258 -11.92 -21.69 6.23
CA MET A 258 -11.85 -20.63 7.22
C MET A 258 -13.12 -20.68 8.06
N GLU A 259 -12.93 -20.74 9.37
CA GLU A 259 -14.03 -20.72 10.33
C GLU A 259 -14.13 -19.32 10.93
N SER A 260 -15.35 -18.94 11.31
CA SER A 260 -15.60 -17.67 11.96
C SER A 260 -14.78 -17.55 13.25
N GLY A 261 -14.11 -16.41 13.44
CA GLY A 261 -13.26 -16.17 14.60
C GLY A 261 -11.84 -16.73 14.52
N ASP A 262 -11.48 -17.45 13.45
CA ASP A 262 -10.11 -17.94 13.22
C ASP A 262 -9.08 -16.81 13.25
N SER A 263 -7.91 -17.09 13.84
CA SER A 263 -6.82 -16.12 13.97
C SER A 263 -5.98 -16.00 12.69
N LEU A 264 -6.03 -14.83 12.07
CA LEU A 264 -5.27 -14.47 10.87
C LEU A 264 -4.02 -13.63 11.21
N ARG A 265 -2.90 -13.91 10.53
CA ARG A 265 -1.63 -13.19 10.66
C ARG A 265 -1.12 -12.72 9.30
N SER A 266 -0.62 -11.49 9.22
CA SER A 266 -0.18 -10.89 7.96
C SER A 266 1.15 -11.49 7.48
N LEU A 267 1.13 -12.08 6.29
CA LEU A 267 2.35 -12.55 5.61
C LEU A 267 3.25 -11.37 5.21
N GLU A 268 2.68 -10.20 4.91
CA GLU A 268 3.46 -8.99 4.60
C GLU A 268 4.38 -8.55 5.75
N ARG A 269 4.13 -9.04 6.97
CA ARG A 269 4.87 -8.72 8.19
C ARG A 269 5.85 -9.81 8.61
N MET A 270 5.87 -10.95 7.92
CA MET A 270 6.79 -12.07 8.17
C MET A 270 8.07 -11.99 7.34
N GLY A 271 8.33 -10.85 6.68
CA GLY A 271 9.54 -10.64 5.86
C GLY A 271 9.63 -11.60 4.67
N VAL A 272 10.81 -12.16 4.44
CA VAL A 272 11.09 -13.07 3.31
C VAL A 272 10.22 -14.32 3.37
N VAL A 273 9.99 -14.90 4.55
CA VAL A 273 9.16 -16.11 4.70
C VAL A 273 7.74 -15.84 4.23
N GLY A 274 7.16 -14.72 4.67
CA GLY A 274 5.82 -14.32 4.24
C GLY A 274 5.75 -13.94 2.77
N ALA A 275 6.84 -13.39 2.22
CA ALA A 275 6.96 -13.15 0.78
C ALA A 275 6.85 -14.46 0.00
N ILE A 276 7.68 -15.47 0.31
CA ILE A 276 7.65 -16.78 -0.35
C ILE A 276 6.26 -17.41 -0.23
N MET A 277 5.67 -17.40 0.98
CA MET A 277 4.34 -17.96 1.21
C MET A 277 3.26 -17.26 0.38
N SER A 278 3.26 -15.92 0.35
CA SER A 278 2.31 -15.15 -0.43
C SER A 278 2.48 -15.39 -1.93
N THR A 279 3.71 -15.42 -2.43
CA THR A 279 4.01 -15.55 -3.86
C THR A 279 3.71 -16.95 -4.36
N ARG A 280 4.04 -17.98 -3.58
CA ARG A 280 3.74 -19.38 -3.90
C ARG A 280 2.24 -19.64 -3.88
N ASN A 281 1.52 -19.12 -2.88
CA ASN A 281 0.07 -19.23 -2.83
C ASN A 281 -0.60 -18.60 -4.06
N ALA A 282 -0.19 -17.37 -4.43
CA ALA A 282 -0.70 -16.69 -5.60
C ALA A 282 -0.38 -17.44 -6.91
N ALA A 283 0.85 -17.94 -7.05
CA ALA A 283 1.26 -18.73 -8.21
C ALA A 283 0.49 -20.04 -8.34
N ASN A 284 0.29 -20.77 -7.24
CA ASN A 284 -0.52 -21.99 -7.21
C ASN A 284 -1.96 -21.72 -7.66
N GLN A 285 -2.60 -20.66 -7.14
CA GLN A 285 -3.95 -20.27 -7.54
C GLN A 285 -4.04 -19.86 -9.02
N ALA A 286 -3.02 -19.19 -9.54
CA ALA A 286 -2.93 -18.81 -10.94
C ALA A 286 -2.67 -20.01 -11.88
N SER A 287 -2.13 -21.11 -11.36
CA SER A 287 -1.70 -22.29 -12.12
C SER A 287 -2.59 -23.51 -11.91
N GLU A 288 -3.76 -23.39 -11.25
CA GLU A 288 -4.77 -24.45 -11.06
C GLU A 288 -5.36 -25.03 -12.38
N GLY A 289 -4.74 -24.77 -13.55
CA GLY A 289 -4.99 -25.43 -14.83
C GLY A 289 -3.76 -25.57 -15.76
N GLY A 290 -2.53 -25.40 -15.26
CA GLY A 290 -1.28 -25.43 -16.05
C GLY A 290 -0.38 -26.65 -15.77
N THR A 291 0.45 -27.02 -16.75
CA THR A 291 1.45 -28.08 -16.58
C THR A 291 2.56 -27.60 -15.65
N GLY A 292 2.96 -28.40 -14.66
CA GLY A 292 3.95 -28.04 -13.63
C GLY A 292 5.40 -27.87 -14.12
N SER A 293 5.61 -27.26 -15.28
CA SER A 293 6.92 -26.94 -15.83
C SER A 293 7.57 -25.80 -15.03
N ILE A 294 8.90 -25.89 -14.86
CA ILE A 294 9.70 -24.89 -14.13
C ILE A 294 9.53 -23.48 -14.75
N GLY A 295 9.32 -23.39 -16.07
CA GLY A 295 9.11 -22.11 -16.77
C GLY A 295 7.77 -21.44 -16.45
N GLU A 296 6.68 -22.22 -16.30
CA GLU A 296 5.36 -21.70 -15.93
C GLU A 296 5.34 -21.23 -14.46
N ALA A 297 5.98 -21.99 -13.56
CA ALA A 297 6.14 -21.59 -12.16
C ALA A 297 6.92 -20.27 -12.02
N TRP A 298 7.96 -20.08 -12.83
CA TRP A 298 8.70 -18.81 -12.91
C TRP A 298 7.84 -17.65 -13.44
N GLY A 299 7.09 -17.89 -14.51
CA GLY A 299 6.21 -16.90 -15.13
C GLY A 299 5.13 -16.37 -14.18
N ALA A 300 4.63 -17.22 -13.27
CA ALA A 300 3.65 -16.83 -12.26
C ALA A 300 4.28 -16.22 -10.99
N THR A 301 5.42 -16.77 -10.51
CA THR A 301 6.03 -16.35 -9.24
C THR A 301 6.70 -14.98 -9.33
N LEU A 302 7.34 -14.66 -10.47
CA LEU A 302 8.08 -13.41 -10.64
C LEU A 302 7.19 -12.15 -10.53
N PRO A 303 6.06 -12.03 -11.27
CA PRO A 303 5.15 -10.90 -11.12
C PRO A 303 4.63 -10.72 -9.69
N GLU A 304 4.29 -11.82 -9.01
CA GLU A 304 3.77 -11.75 -7.63
C GLU A 304 4.84 -11.37 -6.62
N THR A 305 6.08 -11.84 -6.81
CA THR A 305 7.20 -11.45 -5.95
C THR A 305 7.51 -9.96 -6.08
N LEU A 306 7.48 -9.44 -7.31
CA LEU A 306 7.60 -8.01 -7.56
C LEU A 306 6.44 -7.23 -6.93
N LYS A 307 5.19 -7.64 -7.13
CA LYS A 307 4.02 -7.01 -6.49
C LYS A 307 4.13 -7.02 -4.97
N PHE A 308 4.57 -8.11 -4.36
CA PHE A 308 4.76 -8.19 -2.91
C PHE A 308 5.85 -7.20 -2.44
N GLY A 309 7.00 -7.19 -3.09
CA GLY A 309 8.10 -6.26 -2.78
C GLY A 309 7.69 -4.80 -2.94
N PHE A 310 7.02 -4.46 -4.04
CA PHE A 310 6.58 -3.09 -4.34
C PHE A 310 5.43 -2.59 -3.46
N ASN A 311 4.66 -3.50 -2.85
CA ASN A 311 3.60 -3.14 -1.90
C ASN A 311 4.13 -2.76 -0.51
N GLN A 312 5.43 -2.93 -0.25
CA GLN A 312 6.04 -2.46 1.00
C GLN A 312 5.94 -0.93 1.11
N SER A 313 5.68 -0.44 2.32
CA SER A 313 5.27 0.96 2.59
C SER A 313 6.20 2.04 1.99
N PHE A 314 7.50 1.77 1.89
CA PHE A 314 8.49 2.68 1.30
C PHE A 314 8.59 2.57 -0.24
N LEU A 315 8.21 1.42 -0.82
CA LEU A 315 8.27 1.13 -2.26
C LEU A 315 6.98 1.43 -3.02
N ARG A 316 5.85 1.57 -2.30
CA ARG A 316 4.55 1.92 -2.88
C ARG A 316 4.60 3.20 -3.72
N ASN A 317 5.43 4.16 -3.32
CA ASN A 317 5.65 5.40 -4.06
C ASN A 317 6.32 5.17 -5.41
N MET A 318 7.30 4.26 -5.47
CA MET A 318 7.96 3.87 -6.71
C MET A 318 7.01 3.10 -7.64
N ASN A 319 6.20 2.19 -7.10
CA ASN A 319 5.18 1.49 -7.89
C ASN A 319 4.16 2.48 -8.49
N SER A 320 3.71 3.45 -7.69
CA SER A 320 2.80 4.51 -8.16
C SER A 320 3.46 5.37 -9.25
N LEU A 321 4.74 5.70 -9.11
CA LEU A 321 5.51 6.46 -10.10
C LEU A 321 5.67 5.66 -11.40
N LEU A 322 6.07 4.38 -11.33
CA LEU A 322 6.19 3.49 -12.48
C LEU A 322 4.85 3.29 -13.19
N GLY A 323 3.76 3.16 -12.44
CA GLY A 323 2.40 3.13 -12.98
C GLY A 323 2.05 4.43 -13.73
N THR A 324 2.41 5.58 -13.16
CA THR A 324 2.18 6.89 -13.79
C THR A 324 2.99 7.07 -15.07
N ILE A 325 4.28 6.70 -15.05
CA ILE A 325 5.16 6.82 -16.22
C ILE A 325 4.74 5.85 -17.33
N SER A 326 4.33 4.63 -16.98
CA SER A 326 3.95 3.61 -17.97
C SER A 326 2.57 3.87 -18.59
N ARG A 327 1.61 4.40 -17.83
CA ARG A 327 0.23 4.62 -18.32
C ARG A 327 -0.04 6.04 -18.80
N GLY A 328 0.70 7.04 -18.29
CA GLY A 328 0.59 8.44 -18.73
C GLY A 328 -0.75 9.12 -18.40
N GLU A 329 -1.54 8.58 -17.47
CA GLU A 329 -2.87 9.10 -17.13
C GLU A 329 -2.82 10.09 -15.96
N ALA A 330 -3.55 11.22 -16.05
CA ALA A 330 -3.58 12.24 -15.00
C ALA A 330 -4.07 11.70 -13.63
N LYS A 331 -4.92 10.67 -13.62
CA LYS A 331 -5.39 9.99 -12.39
C LYS A 331 -4.29 9.20 -11.66
N ASP A 332 -3.29 8.71 -12.40
CA ASP A 332 -2.16 7.99 -11.80
C ASP A 332 -1.17 8.97 -11.15
N MET A 333 -1.04 10.18 -11.73
CA MET A 333 -0.25 11.28 -11.15
C MET A 333 -0.82 11.74 -9.80
N ASP A 334 -2.15 11.83 -9.70
CA ASP A 334 -2.85 12.15 -8.45
C ASP A 334 -2.56 11.12 -7.34
N ALA A 335 -2.59 9.82 -7.66
CA ALA A 335 -2.23 8.75 -6.73
C ALA A 335 -0.75 8.80 -6.33
N TRP A 336 0.13 9.12 -7.29
CA TRP A 336 1.56 9.30 -7.02
C TRP A 336 1.83 10.50 -6.11
N LEU A 337 1.16 11.64 -6.33
CA LEU A 337 1.30 12.83 -5.49
C LEU A 337 0.86 12.58 -4.05
N ALA A 338 -0.30 11.93 -3.84
CA ALA A 338 -0.75 11.56 -2.49
C ALA A 338 0.25 10.62 -1.78
N ASN A 339 0.83 9.68 -2.52
CA ASN A 339 1.87 8.78 -2.05
C ASN A 339 3.19 9.51 -1.72
N TYR A 340 3.61 10.42 -2.59
CA TYR A 340 4.77 11.29 -2.40
C TYR A 340 4.64 12.13 -1.13
N TYR A 341 3.53 12.86 -1.00
CA TYR A 341 3.24 13.68 0.18
C TYR A 341 3.08 12.83 1.44
N GLY A 342 2.58 11.61 1.31
CA GLY A 342 2.58 10.61 2.38
C GLY A 342 3.97 10.27 2.91
N ALA A 343 4.97 10.14 2.03
CA ALA A 343 6.36 9.92 2.44
C ALA A 343 7.04 11.19 2.94
N LEU A 344 6.83 12.33 2.26
CA LEU A 344 7.40 13.61 2.69
C LEU A 344 6.91 14.00 4.09
N SER A 345 5.60 13.86 4.34
CA SER A 345 5.05 14.10 5.67
C SER A 345 5.59 13.13 6.72
N ALA A 346 6.03 11.92 6.37
CA ALA A 346 6.65 10.99 7.32
C ALA A 346 8.06 11.44 7.77
N ALA A 347 8.74 12.26 6.97
CA ALA A 347 10.03 12.84 7.35
C ALA A 347 9.89 13.98 8.37
N VAL A 348 8.74 14.66 8.38
CA VAL A 348 8.44 15.80 9.25
C VAL A 348 7.58 15.40 10.45
N LEU A 349 6.62 14.49 10.23
CA LEU A 349 5.74 13.92 11.25
C LEU A 349 6.15 12.47 11.49
N PRO A 350 6.61 12.12 12.71
CA PRO A 350 6.96 10.75 13.04
C PRO A 350 5.81 9.79 12.75
N ASN A 351 6.09 8.62 12.16
CA ASN A 351 5.08 7.61 11.83
C ASN A 351 4.30 7.12 13.07
N GLN A 352 4.82 7.34 14.27
CA GLN A 352 4.16 7.10 15.55
C GLN A 352 2.90 7.96 15.71
N LEU A 353 2.89 9.20 15.22
CA LEU A 353 1.70 10.05 15.22
C LEU A 353 0.60 9.47 14.33
N THR A 354 0.97 8.79 13.24
CA THR A 354 0.00 8.06 12.41
C THR A 354 -0.58 6.86 13.16
N SER A 355 0.22 6.16 13.97
CA SER A 355 -0.30 5.09 14.84
C SER A 355 -1.24 5.65 15.93
N VAL A 356 -0.92 6.81 16.52
CA VAL A 356 -1.79 7.49 17.49
C VAL A 356 -3.09 7.97 16.83
N SER A 357 -3.00 8.61 15.66
CA SER A 357 -4.18 9.02 14.89
C SER A 357 -5.11 7.84 14.60
N ARG A 358 -4.56 6.70 14.14
CA ARG A 358 -5.33 5.46 13.93
C ARG A 358 -5.88 4.84 15.21
N TYR A 359 -5.20 5.03 16.34
CA TYR A 359 -5.68 4.54 17.62
C TYR A 359 -6.88 5.36 18.13
N MET A 360 -6.88 6.68 17.90
CA MET A 360 -7.96 7.57 18.32
C MET A 360 -9.15 7.55 17.35
N SER A 361 -8.90 7.28 16.06
CA SER A 361 -9.97 7.17 15.07
C SER A 361 -10.73 5.85 15.22
N GLU A 362 -12.05 5.94 15.36
CA GLU A 362 -12.92 4.75 15.39
C GLU A 362 -13.00 4.07 14.01
N ASN A 363 -13.16 4.88 12.95
CA ASN A 363 -13.37 4.42 11.58
C ASN A 363 -12.23 4.81 10.66
N MET A 364 -12.01 3.99 9.62
CA MET A 364 -11.05 4.32 8.57
C MET A 364 -11.58 5.52 7.77
N PRO A 365 -10.81 6.60 7.60
CA PRO A 365 -11.22 7.69 6.75
C PRO A 365 -11.25 7.21 5.29
N ASP A 366 -12.24 7.69 4.54
CA ASP A 366 -12.44 7.40 3.15
C ASP A 366 -11.19 7.71 2.29
N LYS A 367 -10.98 7.03 1.17
CA LYS A 367 -9.76 7.20 0.37
C LYS A 367 -9.66 8.63 -0.18
N ILE A 368 -8.48 9.21 -0.13
CA ILE A 368 -8.20 10.49 -0.79
C ILE A 368 -8.48 10.31 -2.29
N GLN A 369 -9.51 10.98 -2.80
CA GLN A 369 -9.70 11.15 -4.22
C GLN A 369 -9.30 12.56 -4.56
N VAL A 370 -8.23 12.70 -5.33
CA VAL A 370 -7.68 14.01 -5.68
C VAL A 370 -8.63 14.83 -6.56
N LYS A 371 -9.64 14.18 -7.14
CA LYS A 371 -10.78 14.83 -7.82
C LYS A 371 -11.76 15.51 -6.86
N ASP A 372 -11.78 15.12 -5.59
CA ASP A 372 -12.64 15.69 -4.53
C ASP A 372 -11.94 16.88 -3.84
N ILE A 373 -10.70 17.18 -4.25
CA ILE A 373 -9.88 18.22 -3.65
C ILE A 373 -10.02 19.50 -4.47
N GLU A 374 -10.53 20.55 -3.82
CA GLU A 374 -10.70 21.87 -4.44
C GLU A 374 -9.38 22.44 -4.96
N GLY A 375 -9.41 23.07 -6.14
CA GLY A 375 -8.25 23.76 -6.73
C GLY A 375 -8.21 23.65 -8.25
N GLY A 376 -8.39 24.77 -8.94
CA GLY A 376 -8.30 24.84 -10.41
C GLY A 376 -6.87 24.86 -10.94
N ASP A 377 -5.89 25.27 -10.12
CA ASP A 377 -4.47 25.25 -10.45
C ASP A 377 -3.69 24.19 -9.65
N PHE A 378 -2.52 23.80 -10.16
CA PHE A 378 -1.71 22.75 -9.56
C PHE A 378 -1.22 23.09 -8.14
N GLY A 379 -0.88 24.36 -7.88
CA GLY A 379 -0.35 24.80 -6.59
C GLY A 379 -1.37 24.61 -5.47
N THR A 380 -2.62 25.02 -5.73
CA THR A 380 -3.73 24.89 -4.79
C THR A 380 -4.11 23.42 -4.60
N LYS A 381 -4.23 22.66 -5.70
CA LYS A 381 -4.56 21.22 -5.65
C LYS A 381 -3.50 20.44 -4.85
N SER A 382 -2.22 20.71 -5.09
CA SER A 382 -1.10 20.05 -4.40
C SER A 382 -1.05 20.40 -2.91
N TYR A 383 -1.26 21.66 -2.56
CA TYR A 383 -1.37 22.10 -1.16
C TYR A 383 -2.50 21.37 -0.44
N ASN A 384 -3.67 21.28 -1.07
CA ASN A 384 -4.83 20.65 -0.46
C ASN A 384 -4.66 19.12 -0.34
N ILE A 385 -4.02 18.43 -1.31
CA ILE A 385 -3.60 17.02 -1.16
C ILE A 385 -2.69 16.86 0.06
N PHE A 386 -1.67 17.71 0.19
CA PHE A 386 -0.75 17.63 1.31
C PHE A 386 -1.45 17.89 2.66
N LYS A 387 -2.34 18.90 2.71
CA LYS A 387 -3.15 19.20 3.89
C LYS A 387 -4.00 18.01 4.30
N GLU A 388 -4.67 17.35 3.36
CA GLU A 388 -5.44 16.11 3.60
C GLU A 388 -4.57 14.97 4.12
N VAL A 389 -3.37 14.77 3.55
CA VAL A 389 -2.41 13.78 4.04
C VAL A 389 -1.98 14.07 5.48
N VAL A 390 -1.69 15.33 5.82
CA VAL A 390 -1.31 15.75 7.18
C VAL A 390 -2.48 15.59 8.14
N LYS A 391 -3.69 16.03 7.77
CA LYS A 391 -4.91 15.92 8.59
C LYS A 391 -5.19 14.47 9.01
N ARG A 392 -4.93 13.50 8.13
CA ARG A 392 -5.09 12.07 8.44
C ARG A 392 -4.04 11.52 9.40
N LYS A 393 -2.83 12.10 9.39
CA LYS A 393 -1.74 11.69 10.28
C LYS A 393 -1.78 12.37 11.63
N TRP A 394 -2.40 13.55 11.69
CA TRP A 394 -2.47 14.34 12.91
C TRP A 394 -3.50 13.74 13.88
N PRO A 395 -3.12 13.53 15.15
CA PRO A 395 -4.03 12.99 16.16
C PRO A 395 -5.30 13.85 16.31
N GLY A 396 -6.47 13.23 16.22
CA GLY A 396 -7.78 13.84 16.52
C GLY A 396 -8.43 14.56 15.35
N SER A 397 -7.68 14.89 14.29
CA SER A 397 -8.27 15.54 13.10
C SER A 397 -8.75 14.55 12.03
N ALA A 398 -8.46 13.26 12.20
CA ALA A 398 -8.93 12.21 11.31
C ALA A 398 -10.38 11.79 11.58
N GLU A 399 -10.91 12.06 12.78
CA GLU A 399 -12.29 11.76 13.17
C GLU A 399 -13.31 12.61 12.41
N ASP A 400 -12.94 13.84 12.04
CA ASP A 400 -13.78 14.75 11.24
C ASP A 400 -13.81 14.41 9.74
N LEU A 401 -13.18 13.30 9.33
CA LEU A 401 -13.14 12.88 7.93
C LEU A 401 -14.26 11.88 7.65
N PRO A 402 -14.89 11.95 6.46
CA PRO A 402 -15.90 10.98 6.06
C PRO A 402 -15.39 9.55 6.18
N SER A 403 -16.21 8.66 6.71
CA SER A 403 -15.82 7.26 6.93
C SER A 403 -15.79 6.51 5.60
N ARG A 404 -14.86 5.56 5.50
CA ARG A 404 -14.92 4.55 4.46
C ARG A 404 -16.12 3.66 4.74
N ILE A 405 -17.06 3.61 3.81
CA ILE A 405 -18.22 2.74 3.88
C ILE A 405 -17.97 1.44 3.13
N ASN A 406 -18.36 0.34 3.75
CA ASN A 406 -18.24 -1.02 3.23
C ASN A 406 -19.42 -1.36 2.27
N VAL A 407 -19.41 -2.52 1.61
CA VAL A 407 -20.51 -2.94 0.70
C VAL A 407 -21.89 -3.05 1.37
N TRP A 408 -21.93 -3.17 2.69
CA TRP A 408 -23.14 -3.28 3.52
C TRP A 408 -23.61 -1.95 4.12
N GLY A 409 -22.92 -0.86 3.80
CA GLY A 409 -23.33 0.48 4.23
C GLY A 409 -22.88 0.83 5.64
N GLU A 410 -21.94 0.08 6.19
CA GLU A 410 -21.38 0.26 7.52
C GLU A 410 -19.98 0.91 7.42
N PRO A 411 -19.63 1.80 8.36
CA PRO A 411 -18.27 2.30 8.47
C PRO A 411 -17.27 1.16 8.68
N VAL A 412 -16.15 1.20 7.97
CA VAL A 412 -15.07 0.23 8.16
C VAL A 412 -14.27 0.64 9.40
N PRO A 413 -14.19 -0.19 10.45
CA PRO A 413 -13.48 0.17 11.67
C PRO A 413 -11.97 0.28 11.41
N GLN A 414 -11.33 1.25 12.07
CA GLN A 414 -9.90 1.53 11.91
C GLN A 414 -9.02 0.40 12.47
N THR A 415 -9.48 -0.19 13.57
CA THR A 415 -8.91 -1.41 14.16
C THR A 415 -9.88 -2.58 13.90
N PRO A 416 -9.40 -3.74 13.42
CA PRO A 416 -10.24 -4.92 13.23
C PRO A 416 -10.96 -5.33 14.52
N GLU A 417 -12.19 -5.83 14.37
CA GLU A 417 -12.99 -6.30 15.50
C GLU A 417 -12.33 -7.45 16.24
N GLY A 418 -12.50 -7.49 17.57
CA GLY A 418 -11.96 -8.54 18.42
C GLY A 418 -10.44 -8.46 18.67
N VAL A 419 -9.79 -7.35 18.30
CA VAL A 419 -8.38 -7.08 18.57
C VAL A 419 -8.26 -5.76 19.34
N ASP A 420 -7.43 -5.75 20.38
CA ASP A 420 -7.16 -4.53 21.15
C ASP A 420 -6.48 -3.46 20.28
N PRO A 421 -7.02 -2.22 20.20
CA PRO A 421 -6.46 -1.15 19.37
C PRO A 421 -5.04 -0.73 19.71
N PHE A 422 -4.64 -0.82 20.99
CA PHE A 422 -3.29 -0.48 21.40
C PHE A 422 -2.31 -1.57 20.94
N ILE A 423 -2.65 -2.84 21.17
CA ILE A 423 -1.86 -3.97 20.70
C ILE A 423 -1.71 -3.93 19.17
N TYR A 424 -2.80 -3.69 18.45
CA TYR A 424 -2.81 -3.67 16.98
C TYR A 424 -1.99 -2.54 16.37
N ASN A 425 -2.01 -1.34 16.96
CA ASN A 425 -1.35 -0.16 16.38
C ASN A 425 0.10 0.04 16.86
N PHE A 426 0.48 -0.49 18.03
CA PHE A 426 1.78 -0.20 18.65
C PHE A 426 2.64 -1.43 18.94
N ILE A 427 2.05 -2.59 19.24
CA ILE A 427 2.81 -3.72 19.80
C ILE A 427 2.97 -4.86 18.79
N ASP A 428 1.89 -5.30 18.16
CA ASP A 428 1.91 -6.53 17.37
C ASP A 428 2.27 -6.25 15.89
N PRO A 429 3.50 -6.54 15.45
CA PRO A 429 3.92 -6.30 14.08
C PRO A 429 3.18 -7.21 13.09
N THR A 430 2.60 -8.32 13.53
CA THR A 430 1.93 -9.30 12.67
C THR A 430 0.51 -8.88 12.26
N ARG A 431 -0.01 -7.78 12.83
CA ARG A 431 -1.35 -7.24 12.59
C ARG A 431 -2.43 -8.32 12.66
N PRO A 432 -2.66 -8.90 13.86
CA PRO A 432 -3.69 -9.91 14.06
C PRO A 432 -5.04 -9.42 13.52
N ARG A 433 -5.75 -10.34 12.90
CA ARG A 433 -7.16 -10.19 12.55
C ARG A 433 -7.88 -11.47 12.89
N LYS A 434 -9.20 -11.37 13.02
CA LYS A 434 -10.07 -12.54 13.04
C LYS A 434 -10.82 -12.62 11.73
N VAL A 435 -11.14 -13.84 11.28
CA VAL A 435 -12.19 -14.03 10.28
C VAL A 435 -13.48 -13.45 10.83
N THR A 436 -14.24 -12.74 9.99
CA THR A 436 -15.46 -12.04 10.44
C THR A 436 -16.46 -12.99 11.12
N TYR A 437 -17.20 -12.46 12.09
CA TYR A 437 -18.37 -13.12 12.70
C TYR A 437 -19.66 -12.88 11.92
N ASP A 438 -19.58 -12.14 10.83
CA ASP A 438 -20.73 -11.82 10.01
C ASP A 438 -21.04 -12.94 8.99
N ASP A 439 -22.00 -13.79 9.34
CA ASP A 439 -22.50 -14.91 8.54
C ASP A 439 -22.91 -14.52 7.12
N VAL A 440 -23.48 -13.33 6.93
CA VAL A 440 -23.95 -12.86 5.62
C VAL A 440 -22.76 -12.52 4.73
N THR A 441 -21.76 -11.82 5.27
CA THR A 441 -20.52 -11.52 4.55
C THR A 441 -19.78 -12.80 4.19
N LEU A 442 -19.67 -13.75 5.12
CA LEU A 442 -19.04 -15.05 4.86
C LEU A 442 -19.79 -15.82 3.78
N ALA A 443 -21.12 -15.95 3.88
CA ALA A 443 -21.91 -16.69 2.90
C ALA A 443 -21.82 -16.08 1.49
N VAL A 444 -21.81 -14.75 1.38
CA VAL A 444 -21.62 -14.06 0.09
C VAL A 444 -20.20 -14.23 -0.44
N TYR A 445 -19.20 -14.19 0.45
CA TYR A 445 -17.81 -14.45 0.08
C TYR A 445 -17.62 -15.89 -0.41
N ASP A 446 -18.16 -16.87 0.30
CA ASP A 446 -18.11 -18.29 -0.08
C ASP A 446 -18.80 -18.55 -1.41
N LEU A 447 -19.95 -17.90 -1.64
CA LEU A 447 -20.64 -17.97 -2.92
C LEU A 447 -19.77 -17.40 -4.05
N TYR A 448 -19.07 -16.30 -3.80
CA TYR A 448 -18.10 -15.74 -4.73
C TYR A 448 -16.93 -16.72 -4.99
N LYS A 449 -16.37 -17.33 -3.95
CA LYS A 449 -15.29 -18.33 -4.10
C LYS A 449 -15.72 -19.54 -4.93
N LYS A 450 -16.95 -20.02 -4.75
CA LYS A 450 -17.50 -21.18 -5.47
C LYS A 450 -17.79 -20.88 -6.93
N THR A 451 -18.24 -19.67 -7.25
CA THR A 451 -18.75 -19.34 -8.59
C THR A 451 -17.81 -18.47 -9.43
N GLY A 452 -16.85 -17.79 -8.79
CA GLY A 452 -16.04 -16.74 -9.41
C GLY A 452 -16.82 -15.49 -9.83
N LYS A 453 -18.12 -15.42 -9.54
CA LYS A 453 -19.05 -14.40 -10.04
C LYS A 453 -19.23 -13.28 -9.03
N THR A 454 -18.94 -12.06 -9.46
CA THR A 454 -19.02 -10.89 -8.58
C THR A 454 -20.44 -10.32 -8.49
N GLU A 455 -21.36 -10.77 -9.35
CA GLU A 455 -22.76 -10.32 -9.41
C GLU A 455 -23.54 -10.64 -8.14
N GLY A 456 -23.12 -11.68 -7.41
CA GLY A 456 -23.68 -12.06 -6.10
C GLY A 456 -23.21 -11.16 -4.95
N ILE A 457 -22.40 -10.14 -5.24
CA ILE A 457 -21.90 -9.15 -4.29
C ILE A 457 -22.58 -7.80 -4.57
N PRO A 458 -23.06 -7.07 -3.54
CA PRO A 458 -23.63 -5.73 -3.71
C PRO A 458 -22.72 -4.79 -4.48
N GLN A 459 -23.33 -3.89 -5.26
CA GLN A 459 -22.58 -2.85 -5.97
C GLN A 459 -22.17 -1.76 -5.00
N ILE A 460 -20.91 -1.31 -5.09
CA ILE A 460 -20.47 -0.09 -4.42
C ILE A 460 -21.01 1.09 -5.24
N PRO A 461 -21.80 2.00 -4.66
CA PRO A 461 -22.35 3.11 -5.41
C PRO A 461 -21.26 4.07 -5.89
N ASP A 462 -21.42 4.56 -7.13
CA ASP A 462 -20.57 5.61 -7.69
C ASP A 462 -20.78 6.95 -6.97
N ARG A 463 -19.73 7.76 -6.89
CA ARG A 463 -19.81 9.16 -6.38
C ARG A 463 -20.54 10.10 -7.31
N ASP A 464 -20.64 9.73 -8.57
CA ASP A 464 -21.27 10.57 -9.58
C ASP A 464 -22.72 10.11 -9.78
N LEU A 465 -23.66 11.02 -9.55
CA LEU A 465 -25.08 10.76 -9.73
C LEU A 465 -25.64 11.54 -10.90
N GLN A 466 -26.37 10.84 -11.76
CA GLN A 466 -27.27 11.50 -12.70
C GLN A 466 -28.55 11.88 -11.96
N VAL A 467 -28.88 13.17 -11.97
CA VAL A 467 -30.05 13.76 -11.31
C VAL A 467 -30.78 14.66 -12.31
N LEU A 468 -32.11 14.68 -12.21
CA LEU A 468 -32.95 15.60 -12.97
C LEU A 468 -32.97 16.95 -12.26
N LYS A 469 -32.43 18.00 -12.89
CA LYS A 469 -32.43 19.35 -12.33
C LYS A 469 -33.85 19.84 -12.11
N ARG A 470 -34.17 20.26 -10.88
CA ARG A 470 -35.51 20.76 -10.53
C ARG A 470 -35.91 22.01 -11.32
N ARG A 471 -34.94 22.85 -11.67
CA ARG A 471 -35.17 24.13 -12.37
C ARG A 471 -35.30 24.00 -13.88
N THR A 472 -34.53 23.12 -14.51
CA THR A 472 -34.44 23.02 -15.98
C THR A 472 -35.07 21.75 -16.55
N GLY A 473 -35.39 20.76 -15.71
CA GLY A 473 -35.89 19.46 -16.16
C GLY A 473 -34.88 18.65 -16.96
N GLN A 474 -33.62 19.08 -17.03
CA GLN A 474 -32.55 18.38 -17.75
C GLN A 474 -31.80 17.43 -16.81
N ARG A 475 -31.35 16.29 -17.35
CA ARG A 475 -30.46 15.39 -16.62
C ARG A 475 -29.06 15.99 -16.60
N ALA A 476 -28.52 16.17 -15.41
CA ALA A 476 -27.14 16.57 -15.20
C ALA A 476 -26.43 15.54 -14.33
N ARG A 477 -25.12 15.42 -14.51
CA ARG A 477 -24.27 14.55 -13.72
C ARG A 477 -23.62 15.39 -12.64
N PHE A 478 -23.84 15.04 -11.38
CA PHE A 478 -23.27 15.72 -10.23
C PHE A 478 -22.33 14.78 -9.51
N ARG A 479 -21.20 15.32 -9.03
CA ARG A 479 -20.32 14.62 -8.11
C ARG A 479 -20.73 14.93 -6.69
N LEU A 480 -20.96 13.88 -5.89
CA LEU A 480 -21.31 14.03 -4.49
C LEU A 480 -20.10 14.50 -3.67
N ASP A 481 -20.35 15.47 -2.79
CA ASP A 481 -19.43 15.81 -1.70
C ASP A 481 -19.12 14.57 -0.86
N PRO A 482 -17.90 14.40 -0.32
CA PRO A 482 -17.53 13.23 0.49
C PRO A 482 -18.49 12.89 1.64
N THR A 483 -19.03 13.88 2.34
CA THR A 483 -20.01 13.65 3.44
C THR A 483 -21.35 13.15 2.91
N LEU A 484 -21.79 13.73 1.79
CA LEU A 484 -23.02 13.35 1.11
C LEU A 484 -22.90 11.96 0.45
N TYR A 485 -21.70 11.61 -0.01
CA TYR A 485 -21.37 10.29 -0.51
C TYR A 485 -21.41 9.23 0.60
N GLU A 486 -20.91 9.54 1.80
CA GLU A 486 -20.98 8.63 2.95
C GLU A 486 -22.44 8.29 3.30
N GLU A 487 -23.33 9.29 3.37
CA GLU A 487 -24.77 9.05 3.59
C GLU A 487 -25.38 8.18 2.48
N TYR A 488 -25.04 8.47 1.22
CA TYR A 488 -25.53 7.72 0.07
C TYR A 488 -25.06 6.26 0.10
N ALA A 489 -23.77 6.03 0.31
CA ALA A 489 -23.17 4.71 0.37
C ALA A 489 -23.75 3.90 1.53
N SER A 490 -23.94 4.53 2.70
CA SER A 490 -24.57 3.87 3.85
C SER A 490 -26.02 3.46 3.55
N ALA A 491 -26.81 4.34 2.94
CA ALA A 491 -28.21 4.05 2.61
C ALA A 491 -28.35 2.89 1.60
N VAL A 492 -27.53 2.89 0.54
CA VAL A 492 -27.54 1.83 -0.48
C VAL A 492 -27.07 0.51 0.12
N GLY A 493 -25.96 0.52 0.87
CA GLY A 493 -25.42 -0.67 1.48
C GLY A 493 -26.38 -1.32 2.48
N LYS A 494 -27.02 -0.53 3.35
CA LYS A 494 -28.02 -1.04 4.32
C LYS A 494 -29.22 -1.67 3.62
N ALA A 495 -29.69 -1.09 2.52
CA ALA A 495 -30.77 -1.67 1.74
C ALA A 495 -30.36 -3.02 1.10
N ASN A 496 -29.13 -3.11 0.60
CA ASN A 496 -28.60 -4.37 0.06
C ASN A 496 -28.42 -5.42 1.18
N ARG A 497 -27.95 -5.00 2.35
CA ARG A 497 -27.77 -5.86 3.52
C ARG A 497 -29.07 -6.53 3.96
N GLN A 498 -30.14 -5.75 4.10
CA GLN A 498 -31.46 -6.27 4.47
C GLN A 498 -31.96 -7.34 3.50
N VAL A 499 -31.74 -7.14 2.21
CA VAL A 499 -32.11 -8.11 1.17
C VAL A 499 -31.25 -9.37 1.23
N ALA A 500 -29.95 -9.23 1.49
CA ALA A 500 -29.05 -10.36 1.67
C ALA A 500 -29.49 -11.22 2.86
N GLU A 501 -29.77 -10.60 4.02
CA GLU A 501 -30.25 -11.28 5.23
C GLU A 501 -31.55 -12.04 4.98
N GLN A 502 -32.51 -11.43 4.28
CA GLN A 502 -33.77 -12.07 3.93
C GLN A 502 -33.58 -13.29 3.03
N LEU A 503 -32.78 -13.16 1.98
CA LEU A 503 -32.55 -14.24 1.01
C LEU A 503 -31.70 -15.36 1.62
N LEU A 504 -30.63 -15.01 2.31
CA LEU A 504 -29.78 -15.99 2.98
C LEU A 504 -30.50 -16.64 4.16
N GLY A 505 -31.51 -16.02 4.75
CA GLY A 505 -32.41 -16.64 5.73
C GLY A 505 -33.43 -17.62 5.11
N ASP A 506 -33.73 -17.52 3.81
CA ASP A 506 -34.74 -18.34 3.14
C ASP A 506 -34.21 -19.74 2.79
N LYS A 507 -34.89 -20.78 3.30
CA LYS A 507 -34.61 -22.19 3.00
C LYS A 507 -34.70 -22.51 1.51
N ARG A 508 -35.58 -21.85 0.75
CA ARG A 508 -35.73 -22.08 -0.69
C ARG A 508 -34.52 -21.55 -1.44
N PHE A 509 -34.07 -20.35 -1.09
CA PHE A 509 -32.86 -19.75 -1.66
C PHE A 509 -31.61 -20.61 -1.40
N ARG A 510 -31.43 -21.11 -0.16
CA ARG A 510 -30.30 -21.98 0.18
C ARG A 510 -30.24 -23.29 -0.61
N ARG A 511 -31.37 -23.77 -1.15
CA ARG A 511 -31.46 -24.99 -1.96
C ARG A 511 -31.18 -24.75 -3.45
N LEU A 512 -31.14 -23.50 -3.89
CA LEU A 512 -30.77 -23.17 -5.27
C LEU A 512 -29.31 -23.54 -5.53
N ILE A 513 -29.00 -23.84 -6.79
CA ILE A 513 -27.61 -24.01 -7.20
C ILE A 513 -26.86 -22.67 -7.09
N PRO A 514 -25.53 -22.66 -6.86
CA PRO A 514 -24.76 -21.44 -6.64
C PRO A 514 -24.96 -20.35 -7.70
N GLU A 515 -25.07 -20.72 -8.97
CA GLU A 515 -25.28 -19.77 -10.07
C GLU A 515 -26.64 -19.08 -10.01
N GLU A 516 -27.67 -19.80 -9.55
CA GLU A 516 -29.02 -19.25 -9.36
C GLU A 516 -29.10 -18.38 -8.10
N GLN A 517 -28.36 -18.74 -7.05
CA GLN A 517 -28.19 -17.90 -5.87
C GLN A 517 -27.58 -16.54 -6.25
N VAL A 518 -26.51 -16.57 -7.04
CA VAL A 518 -25.86 -15.35 -7.58
C VAL A 518 -26.85 -14.49 -8.37
N LYS A 519 -27.62 -15.12 -9.29
CA LYS A 519 -28.59 -14.39 -10.11
C LYS A 519 -29.70 -13.76 -9.27
N THR A 520 -30.19 -14.49 -8.27
CA THR A 520 -31.27 -14.03 -7.38
C THR A 520 -30.80 -12.87 -6.50
N LEU A 521 -29.61 -12.98 -5.90
CA LEU A 521 -29.00 -11.89 -5.13
C LEU A 521 -28.76 -10.66 -5.99
N SER A 522 -28.17 -10.83 -7.19
CA SER A 522 -27.90 -9.74 -8.13
C SER A 522 -29.17 -8.94 -8.46
N ASN A 523 -30.25 -9.63 -8.81
CA ASN A 523 -31.54 -9.00 -9.11
C ASN A 523 -32.10 -8.24 -7.90
N ALA A 524 -31.99 -8.83 -6.71
CA ALA A 524 -32.51 -8.24 -5.50
C ALA A 524 -31.71 -7.00 -5.07
N TYR A 525 -30.37 -7.04 -5.17
CA TYR A 525 -29.50 -5.89 -4.95
C TYR A 525 -29.75 -4.77 -5.94
N ASN A 526 -29.91 -5.08 -7.23
CA ASN A 526 -30.20 -4.06 -8.24
C ASN A 526 -31.51 -3.32 -7.93
N LYS A 527 -32.54 -4.04 -7.48
CA LYS A 527 -33.81 -3.45 -7.04
C LYS A 527 -33.64 -2.60 -5.78
N ALA A 528 -33.00 -3.14 -4.75
CA ALA A 528 -32.78 -2.44 -3.48
C ALA A 528 -31.94 -1.17 -3.65
N SER A 529 -30.82 -1.27 -4.37
CA SER A 529 -29.92 -0.15 -4.67
C SER A 529 -30.63 0.94 -5.47
N LYS A 530 -31.47 0.57 -6.45
CA LYS A 530 -32.26 1.55 -7.23
C LYS A 530 -33.24 2.30 -6.34
N THR A 531 -34.01 1.60 -5.51
CA THR A 531 -34.96 2.23 -4.59
C THR A 531 -34.26 3.12 -3.55
N ALA A 532 -33.15 2.66 -2.98
CA ALA A 532 -32.34 3.46 -2.05
C ALA A 532 -31.79 4.73 -2.71
N ARG A 533 -31.29 4.62 -3.94
CA ARG A 533 -30.81 5.76 -4.73
C ARG A 533 -31.91 6.77 -5.02
N GLU A 534 -33.09 6.33 -5.45
CA GLU A 534 -34.22 7.23 -5.73
C GLU A 534 -34.67 7.97 -4.47
N ASN A 535 -34.76 7.26 -3.33
CA ASN A 535 -35.07 7.85 -2.04
C ASN A 535 -34.02 8.87 -1.60
N PHE A 536 -32.73 8.55 -1.77
CA PHE A 536 -31.62 9.44 -1.46
C PHE A 536 -31.66 10.72 -2.31
N ILE A 537 -31.80 10.59 -3.63
CA ILE A 537 -31.88 11.74 -4.54
C ILE A 537 -33.07 12.62 -4.16
N ARG A 538 -34.24 12.04 -3.88
CA ARG A 538 -35.43 12.81 -3.48
C ARG A 538 -35.20 13.59 -2.18
N LYS A 539 -34.53 12.99 -1.19
CA LYS A 539 -34.23 13.61 0.11
C LYS A 539 -33.19 14.73 -0.02
N ASN A 540 -32.15 14.50 -0.81
CA ASN A 540 -30.95 15.34 -0.84
C ASN A 540 -30.80 16.18 -2.13
N GLN A 541 -31.87 16.30 -2.93
CA GLN A 541 -31.83 16.92 -4.26
C GLN A 541 -31.20 18.32 -4.26
N ARG A 542 -31.55 19.17 -3.28
CA ARG A 542 -30.99 20.53 -3.18
C ARG A 542 -29.48 20.48 -2.96
N SER A 543 -29.02 19.70 -1.98
CA SER A 543 -27.60 19.56 -1.66
C SER A 543 -26.79 19.01 -2.83
N ILE A 544 -27.36 18.07 -3.60
CA ILE A 544 -26.72 17.53 -4.81
C ILE A 544 -26.59 18.61 -5.90
N GLU A 545 -27.66 19.38 -6.13
CA GLU A 545 -27.66 20.45 -7.14
C GLU A 545 -26.74 21.63 -6.79
N PHE A 546 -26.38 21.81 -5.51
CA PHE A 546 -25.36 22.77 -5.07
C PHE A 546 -23.92 22.27 -5.25
N GLY A 547 -23.75 20.97 -5.51
CA GLY A 547 -22.44 20.35 -5.71
C GLY A 547 -21.84 20.62 -7.09
N GLN A 548 -20.70 19.98 -7.36
CA GLN A 548 -20.01 20.12 -8.64
C GLN A 548 -20.76 19.35 -9.74
N GLU A 549 -21.27 20.09 -10.72
CA GLU A 549 -21.73 19.53 -11.99
C GLU A 549 -20.53 19.14 -12.88
N LEU A 550 -20.60 17.96 -13.49
CA LEU A 550 -19.51 17.35 -14.28
C LEU A 550 -19.69 17.53 -15.79
#